data_AF-A0A6A4VEV2-F1
#
_entry.id   AF-A0A6A4VEV2-F1
#
_cell.length_a   1.000
_cell.length_b   1.000
_cell.length_c   1.000
_cell.angle_alpha   90.00
_cell.angle_beta   90.00
_cell.angle_gamma   90.00
#
_symmetry.space_group_name_H-M   'P 1'
#
loop_
_entity.id
_entity.type
_entity.pdbx_description
1 polymer ?
#
loop_
_entity_poly.entity_id
_entity_poly.type
_entity_poly.pdbx_seq_one_letter_code
_entity_poly.pdbx_strand_id
1 'polypeptide(L)'
;MENITLFSMENITLNFLLKGHTYLPCDSMHAAVEARIRHHLVYPPSEWRTVIRTARHDPSPYDVKEHQITYRKDWQSIQRRCLTESGPWKNMSKVTITRGEPEVNVEIDYNNQEKSIWIQAGRGRGRHPGDTSPAIESKQLYSKRLPISAEKYRDLIKLCDDRNIPEPFQAEYRSLPP
;
A
#
# COMPACT_ATOMS: atom_id res chain seq x y z
N MET A 1 -35.00 -0.44 11.52
CA MET A 1 -33.96 0.42 12.12
C MET A 1 -32.94 -0.53 12.73
N GLU A 2 -31.89 -0.85 11.97
CA GLU A 2 -30.85 -1.79 12.41
C GLU A 2 -29.82 -1.04 13.26
N ASN A 3 -29.70 -1.46 14.52
CA ASN A 3 -28.73 -0.95 15.46
C ASN A 3 -27.35 -1.52 15.10
N ILE A 4 -26.46 -0.67 14.59
CA ILE A 4 -25.05 -1.00 14.44
C ILE A 4 -24.45 -0.98 15.85
N THR A 5 -24.30 -2.15 16.45
CA THR A 5 -23.53 -2.33 17.68
C THR A 5 -22.08 -1.92 17.41
N LEU A 6 -21.67 -0.79 17.97
CA LEU A 6 -20.27 -0.36 18.02
C LEU A 6 -19.49 -1.43 18.81
N PHE A 7 -18.70 -2.24 18.10
CA PHE A 7 -17.76 -3.18 18.71
C PHE A 7 -16.79 -2.41 19.61
N SER A 8 -16.93 -2.56 20.93
CA SER A 8 -15.94 -2.10 21.89
C SER A 8 -14.75 -3.06 21.86
N MET A 9 -13.80 -2.82 20.95
CA MET A 9 -12.53 -3.56 20.96
C MET A 9 -11.63 -3.00 22.05
N GLU A 10 -11.41 -3.79 23.11
CA GLU A 10 -10.54 -3.42 24.23
C GLU A 10 -9.05 -3.51 23.85
N ASN A 11 -8.66 -4.55 23.10
CA ASN A 11 -7.28 -4.81 22.68
C ASN A 11 -7.22 -5.39 21.25
N ILE A 12 -6.32 -4.89 20.42
CA ILE A 12 -6.01 -5.45 19.09
C ILE A 12 -4.58 -5.94 19.10
N THR A 13 -4.37 -7.24 18.87
CA THR A 13 -3.02 -7.82 18.75
C THR A 13 -2.75 -8.20 17.30
N LEU A 14 -1.65 -7.67 16.75
CA LEU A 14 -1.13 -8.00 15.43
C LEU A 14 0.16 -8.78 15.62
N ASN A 15 0.19 -10.03 15.18
CA ASN A 15 1.40 -10.85 15.19
C ASN A 15 2.08 -10.77 13.82
N PHE A 16 3.38 -10.47 13.82
CA PHE A 16 4.21 -10.37 12.64
C PHE A 16 5.17 -11.57 12.60
N LEU A 17 5.27 -12.20 11.43
CA LEU A 17 6.17 -13.34 11.25
C LEU A 17 7.63 -12.87 11.22
N LEU A 18 8.50 -13.64 11.88
CA LEU A 18 9.94 -13.42 11.84
C LEU A 18 10.50 -13.71 10.44
N LYS A 19 11.56 -12.98 10.06
CA LYS A 19 12.21 -13.15 8.76
C LYS A 19 12.74 -14.59 8.61
N GLY A 20 12.42 -15.23 7.49
CA GLY A 20 12.99 -16.54 7.11
C GLY A 20 11.99 -17.70 7.05
N HIS A 21 10.75 -17.51 7.48
CA HIS A 21 9.73 -18.57 7.45
C HIS A 21 8.43 -18.07 6.83
N THR A 22 8.35 -18.03 5.50
CA THR A 22 7.03 -17.98 4.86
C THR A 22 7.10 -18.33 3.39
N TYR A 23 6.45 -19.44 3.02
CA TYR A 23 5.67 -19.47 1.79
C TYR A 23 4.33 -18.83 2.14
N LEU A 24 4.17 -17.54 1.85
CA LEU A 24 2.86 -16.91 1.97
C LEU A 24 1.99 -17.39 0.79
N PRO A 25 0.66 -17.47 0.95
CA PRO A 25 -0.25 -17.64 -0.19
C PRO A 25 0.02 -16.63 -1.32
N CYS A 26 0.53 -15.45 -0.97
CA CYS A 26 0.97 -14.42 -1.91
C CYS A 26 2.09 -14.89 -2.86
N ASP A 27 3.01 -15.73 -2.39
CA ASP A 27 4.15 -16.19 -3.17
C ASP A 27 3.70 -17.15 -4.28
N SER A 28 2.62 -17.91 -4.06
CA SER A 28 2.02 -18.74 -5.10
C SER A 28 1.48 -17.92 -6.29
N MET A 29 0.93 -16.73 -6.02
CA MET A 29 0.45 -15.82 -7.08
C MET A 29 1.62 -15.26 -7.90
N HIS A 30 2.69 -14.82 -7.22
CA HIS A 30 3.90 -14.34 -7.88
C HIS A 30 4.54 -15.42 -8.75
N ALA A 31 4.65 -16.65 -8.24
CA ALA A 31 5.17 -17.78 -9.00
C ALA A 31 4.36 -18.08 -10.27
N ALA A 32 3.02 -18.01 -10.19
CA ALA A 32 2.14 -18.21 -11.34
C ALA A 32 2.32 -17.11 -12.40
N VAL A 33 2.41 -15.86 -11.96
CA VAL A 33 2.66 -14.70 -12.83
C VAL A 33 4.03 -14.82 -13.51
N GLU A 34 5.09 -15.15 -12.77
CA GLU A 34 6.45 -15.35 -13.30
C GLU A 34 6.51 -16.51 -14.30
N ALA A 35 5.84 -17.63 -14.00
CA ALA A 35 5.71 -18.74 -14.95
C ALA A 35 5.06 -18.30 -16.26
N ARG A 36 4.04 -17.43 -16.20
CA ARG A 36 3.36 -16.92 -17.39
C ARG A 36 4.23 -15.94 -18.19
N ILE A 37 4.91 -15.01 -17.51
CA ILE A 37 5.75 -13.98 -18.15
C ILE A 37 6.89 -14.59 -18.95
N ARG A 38 7.48 -15.70 -18.48
CA ARG A 38 8.59 -16.37 -19.20
C ARG A 38 8.28 -16.74 -20.65
N HIS A 39 6.99 -16.87 -20.99
CA HIS A 39 6.55 -17.23 -22.33
C HIS A 39 5.90 -16.08 -23.09
N HIS A 40 5.85 -14.86 -22.53
CA HIS A 40 5.13 -13.73 -23.11
C HIS A 40 6.06 -12.51 -23.19
N LEU A 41 6.20 -11.95 -24.39
CA LEU A 41 6.89 -10.68 -24.57
C LEU A 41 5.91 -9.55 -24.25
N VAL A 42 6.27 -8.70 -23.28
CA VAL A 42 5.45 -7.57 -22.84
C VAL A 42 6.12 -6.29 -23.31
N TYR A 43 5.40 -5.48 -24.09
CA TYR A 43 5.90 -4.21 -24.56
C TYR A 43 5.44 -3.08 -23.62
N PRO A 44 4.18 -2.59 -23.68
CA PRO A 44 3.74 -1.52 -22.82
C PRO A 44 3.35 -1.97 -21.40
N PRO A 45 3.42 -1.05 -20.42
CA PRO A 45 2.89 -1.27 -19.07
C PRO A 45 1.43 -1.73 -19.02
N SER A 46 0.57 -1.28 -19.95
CA SER A 46 -0.84 -1.66 -19.98
C SER A 46 -1.09 -3.17 -20.19
N GLU A 47 -0.19 -3.87 -20.86
CA GLU A 47 -0.31 -5.32 -21.12
C GLU A 47 -0.18 -6.16 -19.86
N TRP A 48 0.51 -5.65 -18.82
CA TRP A 48 0.71 -6.36 -17.56
C TRP A 48 -0.60 -6.79 -16.92
N ARG A 49 -1.66 -5.99 -17.05
CA ARG A 49 -2.99 -6.35 -16.55
C ARG A 49 -3.48 -7.66 -17.16
N THR A 50 -3.30 -7.83 -18.47
CA THR A 50 -3.74 -9.02 -19.20
C THR A 50 -2.88 -10.23 -18.85
N VAL A 51 -1.56 -10.04 -18.75
CA VAL A 51 -0.64 -11.11 -18.33
C VAL A 51 -0.97 -11.61 -16.93
N ILE A 52 -1.17 -10.71 -15.97
CA ILE A 52 -1.50 -11.09 -14.58
C ILE A 52 -2.88 -11.76 -14.51
N ARG A 53 -3.87 -11.29 -15.29
CA ARG A 53 -5.20 -11.92 -15.36
C ARG A 53 -5.19 -13.32 -15.96
N THR A 54 -4.34 -13.56 -16.96
CA THR A 54 -4.25 -14.86 -17.64
C THR A 54 -3.35 -15.85 -16.90
N ALA A 55 -2.50 -15.37 -15.99
CA ALA A 55 -1.65 -16.22 -15.15
C ALA A 55 -2.41 -16.95 -14.03
N ARG A 56 -3.66 -16.56 -13.73
CA ARG A 56 -4.43 -17.19 -12.65
C ARG A 56 -4.84 -18.62 -13.03
N HIS A 57 -4.83 -19.53 -12.06
CA HIS A 57 -5.38 -20.87 -12.21
C HIS A 57 -6.91 -20.72 -12.28
N ASP A 58 -7.47 -20.78 -13.49
CA ASP A 58 -8.85 -20.36 -13.76
C ASP A 58 -9.88 -21.15 -12.90
N PRO A 59 -10.89 -20.49 -12.29
CA PRO A 59 -11.16 -19.04 -12.20
C PRO A 59 -10.76 -18.39 -10.86
N SER A 60 -10.19 -19.13 -9.90
CA SER A 60 -9.99 -18.70 -8.50
C SER A 60 -8.65 -19.23 -7.98
N PRO A 61 -7.81 -18.39 -7.34
CA PRO A 61 -8.16 -17.82 -6.04
C PRO A 61 -8.19 -16.28 -5.92
N TYR A 62 -7.85 -15.50 -6.95
CA TYR A 62 -7.69 -14.05 -6.79
C TYR A 62 -8.24 -13.20 -7.96
N ASP A 63 -8.69 -11.99 -7.61
CA ASP A 63 -9.19 -10.97 -8.53
C ASP A 63 -8.12 -9.91 -8.82
N VAL A 64 -7.97 -9.55 -10.08
CA VAL A 64 -6.93 -8.62 -10.55
C VAL A 64 -7.58 -7.28 -10.83
N LYS A 65 -7.38 -6.34 -9.90
CA LYS A 65 -7.86 -4.96 -10.01
C LYS A 65 -6.73 -4.03 -10.40
N GLU A 66 -6.97 -3.20 -11.40
CA GLU A 66 -6.02 -2.19 -11.83
C GLU A 66 -5.92 -1.07 -10.78
N HIS A 67 -4.70 -0.78 -10.35
CA HIS A 67 -4.46 0.22 -9.32
C HIS A 67 -4.52 1.62 -9.92
N GLN A 68 -5.55 2.37 -9.55
CA GLN A 68 -5.71 3.77 -9.95
C GLN A 68 -4.98 4.73 -8.99
N ILE A 69 -4.59 5.90 -9.50
CA ILE A 69 -3.95 6.97 -8.71
C ILE A 69 -4.84 7.41 -7.53
N THR A 70 -6.16 7.34 -7.69
CA THR A 70 -7.16 7.66 -6.66
C THR A 70 -7.05 6.78 -5.41
N TYR A 71 -6.51 5.56 -5.52
CA TYR A 71 -6.29 4.69 -4.36
C TYR A 71 -5.07 5.08 -3.53
N ARG A 72 -4.18 5.94 -4.05
CA ARG A 72 -2.98 6.35 -3.31
C ARG A 72 -3.32 7.41 -2.28
N LYS A 73 -3.12 7.03 -1.02
CA LYS A 73 -3.41 7.81 0.17
C LYS A 73 -2.12 8.21 0.87
N ASP A 74 -2.08 9.42 1.42
CA ASP A 74 -0.95 9.93 2.19
C ASP A 74 -0.97 9.38 3.62
N TRP A 75 -0.45 8.17 3.76
CA TRP A 75 -0.27 7.52 5.06
C TRP A 75 0.93 8.07 5.84
N GLN A 76 1.90 8.71 5.19
CA GLN A 76 3.08 9.25 5.86
C GLN A 76 2.74 10.47 6.72
N SER A 77 1.80 11.30 6.28
CA SER A 77 1.29 12.40 7.10
C SER A 77 0.49 11.90 8.31
N ILE A 78 -0.24 10.79 8.18
CA ILE A 78 -0.88 10.13 9.32
C ILE A 78 0.18 9.55 10.26
N GLN A 79 1.17 8.84 9.72
CA GLN A 79 2.27 8.28 10.49
C GLN A 79 2.96 9.36 11.33
N ARG A 80 3.38 10.48 10.74
CA ARG A 80 4.04 11.58 11.48
C ARG A 80 3.16 12.22 12.55
N ARG A 81 1.83 12.20 12.37
CA ARG A 81 0.88 12.78 13.32
C ARG A 81 0.58 11.84 14.48
N CYS A 82 0.51 10.53 14.22
CA CYS A 82 0.11 9.53 15.20
C CYS A 82 1.30 8.89 15.91
N LEU A 83 2.42 8.68 15.20
CA LEU A 83 3.64 8.09 15.73
C LEU A 83 4.67 9.19 16.00
N THR A 84 4.70 9.64 17.25
CA THR A 84 5.66 10.65 17.74
C THR A 84 7.02 10.04 18.08
N GLU A 85 7.08 8.73 18.30
CA GLU A 85 8.29 8.02 18.71
C GLU A 85 8.84 7.08 17.63
N SER A 86 10.16 6.99 17.55
CA SER A 86 10.85 6.00 16.71
C SER A 86 10.85 4.64 17.41
N GLY A 87 10.17 3.66 16.82
CA GLY A 87 10.16 2.26 17.26
C GLY A 87 11.14 1.38 16.47
N PRO A 88 11.53 0.21 17.00
CA PRO A 88 12.30 -0.80 16.29
C PRO A 88 11.45 -1.56 15.25
N TRP A 89 10.87 -0.82 14.29
CA TRP A 89 9.87 -1.31 13.32
C TRP A 89 10.30 -2.52 12.48
N LYS A 90 11.61 -2.71 12.28
CA LYS A 90 12.16 -3.74 11.38
C LYS A 90 12.19 -5.15 11.95
N ASN A 91 12.14 -5.31 13.28
CA ASN A 91 12.32 -6.58 13.99
C ASN A 91 11.14 -6.89 14.94
N MET A 92 10.00 -6.28 14.66
CA MET A 92 8.79 -6.39 15.45
C MET A 92 8.14 -7.76 15.22
N SER A 93 7.87 -8.49 16.30
CA SER A 93 7.18 -9.79 16.28
C SER A 93 5.71 -9.65 16.66
N LYS A 94 5.37 -8.69 17.51
CA LYS A 94 4.01 -8.48 17.99
C LYS A 94 3.76 -7.01 18.27
N VAL A 95 2.57 -6.56 17.90
CA VAL A 95 2.02 -5.26 18.28
C VAL A 95 0.72 -5.48 19.03
N THR A 96 0.66 -5.02 20.28
CA THR A 96 -0.60 -4.96 21.02
C THR A 96 -1.02 -3.50 21.14
N ILE A 97 -2.22 -3.20 20.66
CA ILE A 97 -2.85 -1.89 20.73
C ILE A 97 -3.92 -1.99 21.81
N THR A 98 -3.73 -1.29 22.93
CA THR A 98 -4.69 -1.28 24.03
C THR A 98 -5.40 0.07 24.09
N ARG A 99 -6.73 0.07 24.30
CA ARG A 99 -7.51 1.30 24.41
C ARG A 99 -7.25 1.95 25.77
N GLY A 100 -6.29 2.87 25.83
CA GLY A 100 -6.17 3.81 26.95
C GLY A 100 -6.97 5.07 26.69
N GLU A 101 -7.65 5.60 27.71
CA GLU A 101 -8.12 6.98 27.66
C GLU A 101 -7.07 7.85 28.35
N PRO A 102 -6.50 8.90 27.72
CA PRO A 102 -6.76 9.47 26.40
C PRO A 102 -5.81 9.00 25.27
N GLU A 103 -4.91 8.06 25.54
CA GLU A 103 -3.82 7.65 24.66
C GLU A 103 -3.87 6.16 24.35
N VAL A 104 -3.50 5.79 23.12
CA VAL A 104 -3.41 4.39 22.72
C VAL A 104 -1.99 3.90 23.01
N ASN A 105 -1.89 2.90 23.87
CA ASN A 105 -0.63 2.22 24.14
C ASN A 105 -0.37 1.20 23.05
N VAL A 106 0.82 1.27 22.47
CA VAL A 106 1.29 0.30 21.51
C VAL A 106 2.51 -0.39 22.10
N GLU A 107 2.30 -1.63 22.54
CA GLU A 107 3.36 -2.50 23.00
C GLU A 107 3.96 -3.24 21.80
N ILE A 108 5.26 -3.07 21.62
CA ILE A 108 6.05 -3.69 20.58
C ILE A 108 6.94 -4.72 21.25
N ASP A 109 6.70 -5.99 20.96
CA ASP A 109 7.68 -7.05 21.25
C ASP A 109 8.66 -7.11 20.08
N TYR A 110 9.95 -6.97 20.41
CA TYR A 110 11.04 -7.18 19.48
C TYR A 110 12.18 -7.91 20.20
N ASN A 111 12.65 -9.02 19.66
CA ASN A 111 13.82 -9.73 20.18
C ASN A 111 13.79 -9.99 21.70
N ASN A 112 12.62 -10.37 22.24
CA ASN A 112 12.40 -10.59 23.68
C ASN A 112 12.52 -9.32 24.55
N GLN A 113 12.39 -8.14 23.94
CA GLN A 113 12.32 -6.84 24.59
C GLN A 113 10.99 -6.19 24.26
N GLU A 114 10.34 -5.69 25.30
CA GLU A 114 9.09 -4.94 25.16
C GLU A 114 9.39 -3.44 25.13
N LYS A 115 8.82 -2.74 24.14
CA LYS A 115 8.81 -1.29 24.09
C LYS A 115 7.39 -0.79 23.94
N SER A 116 6.93 -0.01 24.91
CA SER A 116 5.67 0.71 24.81
C SER A 116 5.93 2.06 24.17
N ILE A 117 5.15 2.38 23.13
CA ILE A 117 5.12 3.71 22.53
C ILE A 117 3.72 4.29 22.65
N TRP A 118 3.64 5.60 22.81
CA TRP A 118 2.38 6.33 22.90
C TRP A 118 1.93 6.80 21.53
N ILE A 119 0.67 6.54 21.19
CA ILE A 119 0.03 7.10 20.01
C ILE A 119 -0.99 8.16 20.43
N GLN A 120 -0.78 9.38 19.91
CA GLN A 120 -1.76 10.44 20.03
C GLN A 120 -2.95 10.12 19.13
N ALA A 121 -4.01 9.54 19.70
CA ALA A 121 -5.30 9.44 19.04
C ALA A 121 -5.87 10.86 18.90
N GLY A 122 -5.68 11.45 17.71
CA GLY A 122 -5.85 12.87 17.43
C GLY A 122 -6.96 13.59 18.21
N ARG A 123 -6.60 14.23 19.32
CA ARG A 123 -7.40 15.33 19.87
C ARG A 123 -6.93 16.59 19.17
N GLY A 124 -7.75 17.11 18.27
CA GLY A 124 -7.59 18.48 17.79
C GLY A 124 -7.50 19.42 19.00
N ARG A 125 -6.61 20.41 18.93
CA ARG A 125 -6.55 21.49 19.94
C ARG A 125 -7.91 22.17 19.98
N GLY A 126 -8.60 22.07 21.13
CA GLY A 126 -9.90 22.70 21.39
C GLY A 126 -11.09 21.79 21.17
N ARG A 127 -11.58 21.12 22.22
CA ARG A 127 -12.89 20.46 22.23
C ARG A 127 -13.94 21.48 22.68
N HIS A 128 -14.68 22.07 21.74
CA HIS A 128 -16.00 22.62 22.07
C HIS A 128 -17.03 21.48 22.01
N PRO A 129 -17.95 21.37 23.00
CA PRO A 129 -19.02 20.38 22.94
C PRO A 129 -19.96 20.73 21.79
N GLY A 130 -19.97 19.90 20.74
CA GLY A 130 -20.78 20.11 19.53
C GLY A 130 -19.99 19.98 18.22
N ASP A 131 -18.66 19.97 18.27
CA ASP A 131 -17.85 19.90 17.06
C ASP A 131 -17.62 18.44 16.65
N THR A 132 -18.29 18.01 15.57
CA THR A 132 -18.10 16.69 14.96
C THR A 132 -16.80 16.73 14.17
N SER A 133 -15.66 16.69 14.87
CA SER A 133 -14.36 16.69 14.22
C SER A 133 -14.25 15.49 13.27
N PRO A 134 -13.90 15.69 11.98
CA PRO A 134 -13.86 14.59 11.02
C PRO A 134 -12.80 13.58 11.43
N ALA A 135 -13.08 12.30 11.19
CA ALA A 135 -12.12 11.20 11.33
C ALA A 135 -10.77 11.56 10.68
N ILE A 136 -9.66 11.00 11.18
CA ILE A 136 -8.35 11.14 10.53
C ILE A 136 -8.42 10.44 9.17
N GLU A 137 -8.86 11.15 8.16
CA GLU A 137 -8.92 10.65 6.80
C GLU A 137 -7.61 10.96 6.08
N SER A 138 -7.03 9.91 5.50
CA SER A 138 -5.87 10.02 4.63
C SER A 138 -6.25 10.80 3.38
N LYS A 139 -5.57 11.91 3.12
CA LYS A 139 -5.75 12.67 1.87
C LYS A 139 -5.21 11.88 0.68
N GLN A 140 -5.74 12.15 -0.50
CA GLN A 140 -5.20 11.62 -1.75
C GLN A 140 -3.76 12.14 -1.94
N LEU A 141 -2.83 11.23 -2.22
CA LEU A 141 -1.40 11.56 -2.30
C LEU A 141 -1.06 12.34 -3.57
N TYR A 142 -1.71 12.01 -4.69
CA TYR A 142 -1.44 12.65 -5.99
C TYR A 142 -2.75 13.11 -6.63
N SER A 143 -2.82 14.37 -7.02
CA SER A 143 -3.99 14.95 -7.72
C SER A 143 -3.98 14.69 -9.22
N LYS A 144 -2.82 14.40 -9.80
CA LYS A 144 -2.61 14.19 -11.24
C LYS A 144 -1.60 13.07 -11.48
N ARG A 145 -1.50 12.63 -12.74
CA ARG A 145 -0.49 11.66 -13.17
C ARG A 145 0.90 12.20 -12.86
N LEU A 146 1.76 11.34 -12.32
CA LEU A 146 3.13 11.70 -11.98
C LEU A 146 3.94 11.88 -13.26
N PRO A 147 4.67 13.01 -13.41
CA PRO A 147 5.63 13.15 -14.49
C PRO A 147 6.78 12.16 -14.31
N ILE A 148 7.35 11.73 -15.43
CA ILE A 148 8.61 11.00 -15.44
C ILE A 148 9.77 11.97 -15.68
N SER A 149 11.00 11.58 -15.37
CA SER A 149 12.14 12.46 -15.67
C SER A 149 12.28 12.66 -17.18
N ALA A 150 12.71 13.86 -17.59
CA ALA A 150 12.97 14.18 -18.99
C ALA A 150 13.99 13.21 -19.63
N GLU A 151 14.99 12.75 -18.87
CA GLU A 151 15.94 11.73 -19.28
C GLU A 151 15.24 10.41 -19.63
N LYS A 152 14.42 9.89 -18.71
CA LYS A 152 13.67 8.66 -18.92
C LYS A 152 12.69 8.79 -20.08
N TYR A 153 12.02 9.94 -20.22
CA TYR A 153 11.13 10.18 -21.35
C TYR A 153 11.90 10.11 -22.67
N ARG A 154 13.03 10.82 -22.79
CA ARG A 154 13.87 10.77 -24.01
C ARG A 154 14.31 9.35 -24.35
N ASP A 155 14.74 8.56 -23.37
CA ASP A 155 15.17 7.18 -23.59
C ASP A 155 14.02 6.30 -24.09
N LEU A 156 12.81 6.45 -23.53
CA LEU A 156 11.62 5.71 -23.96
C LEU A 156 11.19 6.09 -25.38
N ILE A 157 11.27 7.37 -25.73
CA ILE A 157 10.98 7.85 -27.09
C ILE A 157 12.00 7.32 -28.08
N LYS A 158 13.28 7.33 -27.72
CA LYS A 158 14.34 6.74 -28.54
C LYS A 158 14.08 5.26 -28.83
N LEU A 159 13.63 4.48 -27.83
CA LEU A 159 13.24 3.07 -28.04
C LEU A 159 12.06 2.91 -29.02
N CYS A 160 11.14 3.87 -29.04
CA CYS A 160 10.05 3.91 -30.01
C CYS A 160 10.58 4.24 -31.43
N ASP A 161 11.44 5.25 -31.53
CA ASP A 161 12.00 5.72 -32.80
C ASP A 161 12.92 4.67 -33.45
N ASP A 162 13.73 3.97 -32.63
CA ASP A 162 14.60 2.86 -33.04
C ASP A 162 13.83 1.58 -33.37
N ARG A 163 12.49 1.58 -33.30
CA ARG A 163 11.58 0.44 -33.54
C ARG A 163 11.83 -0.78 -32.66
N ASN A 164 12.47 -0.61 -31.50
CA ASN A 164 12.55 -1.65 -30.47
C ASN A 164 11.18 -1.92 -29.85
N ILE A 165 10.33 -0.88 -29.80
CA ILE A 165 8.93 -0.99 -29.39
C ILE A 165 8.04 -0.96 -30.65
N PRO A 166 7.21 -1.99 -30.91
CA PRO A 166 6.31 -2.02 -32.05
C PRO A 166 5.35 -0.84 -32.07
N GLU A 167 5.04 -0.36 -33.27
CA GLU A 167 4.20 0.82 -33.52
C GLU A 167 2.88 0.86 -32.72
N PRO A 168 2.11 -0.24 -32.59
CA PRO A 168 0.85 -0.21 -31.84
C PRO A 168 0.98 0.21 -30.38
N PHE A 169 2.16 0.01 -29.79
CA PHE A 169 2.42 0.26 -28.38
C PHE A 169 3.07 1.62 -28.10
N GLN A 170 3.59 2.29 -29.14
CA GLN A 170 4.34 3.55 -28.96
C GLN A 170 3.47 4.68 -28.43
N ALA A 171 2.17 4.68 -28.74
CA ALA A 171 1.23 5.72 -28.30
C ALA A 171 1.21 5.88 -26.78
N GLU A 172 1.32 4.78 -26.03
CA GLU A 172 1.32 4.81 -24.56
C GLU A 172 2.53 5.59 -24.02
N TYR A 173 3.71 5.35 -24.58
CA TYR A 173 4.95 6.02 -24.17
C TYR A 173 4.97 7.49 -24.56
N ARG A 174 4.50 7.83 -25.77
CA ARG A 174 4.42 9.22 -26.24
C ARG A 174 3.40 10.05 -25.46
N SER A 175 2.43 9.40 -24.81
CA SER A 175 1.43 10.06 -23.96
C SER A 175 1.89 10.36 -22.52
N LEU A 176 3.11 9.92 -22.14
CA LEU A 176 3.61 10.10 -20.79
C LEU A 176 3.95 11.57 -20.51
N PRO A 177 3.55 12.13 -19.35
CA PRO A 177 3.94 13.48 -18.95
C PRO A 177 5.45 13.51 -18.64
N PRO A 178 6.27 14.30 -19.36
CA PRO A 178 7.68 14.51 -19.04
C PRO A 178 7.88 15.50 -17.88
#